data_AF-A0A7L1JI79-F1
#
_entry.id   AF-A0A7L1JI79-F1
#
_cell.length_a   1.000
_cell.length_b   1.000
_cell.length_c   1.000
_cell.angle_alpha   90.00
_cell.angle_beta   90.00
_cell.angle_gamma   90.00
#
_symmetry.space_group_name_H-M   'P 1'
#
loop_
_entity.id
_entity.type
_entity.pdbx_description
1 polymer ?
#
loop_
_entity_poly.entity_id
_entity_poly.type
_entity_poly.pdbx_seq_one_letter_code
_entity_poly.pdbx_strand_id
1 'polypeptide(L)'
;MATANDRAVLQTIFNPSTPFGDIPGLDEEEEEEAAQEEGAGVAPELLEQVRDLELQGVSAAESGDVSAALERFGEAIRLLPERASAYNNRAQALRLRGDV
;
A
#
# COMPACT_ATOMS: atom_id res chain seq x y z
N MET A 1 10.88 1.39 1.40
CA MET A 1 12.32 1.14 1.54
C MET A 1 13.11 2.25 0.86
N ALA A 2 14.37 2.48 1.25
CA ALA A 2 15.27 3.33 0.47
C ALA A 2 15.58 2.64 -0.85
N THR A 3 15.42 3.33 -1.98
CA THR A 3 15.68 2.78 -3.31
C THR A 3 17.18 2.54 -3.52
N ALA A 4 17.54 1.71 -4.48
CA ALA A 4 18.93 1.50 -4.89
C ALA A 4 19.63 2.83 -5.21
N ASN A 5 18.90 3.77 -5.82
CA ASN A 5 19.41 5.11 -6.10
C ASN A 5 19.63 5.94 -4.83
N ASP A 6 18.71 5.88 -3.86
CA ASP A 6 18.88 6.55 -2.56
C ASP A 6 20.05 5.96 -1.77
N ARG A 7 20.22 4.62 -1.79
CA ARG A 7 21.36 3.94 -1.15
C ARG A 7 22.67 4.32 -1.81
N ALA A 8 22.72 4.40 -3.14
CA ALA A 8 23.89 4.86 -3.87
C ALA A 8 24.25 6.32 -3.53
N VAL A 9 23.25 7.21 -3.47
CA VAL A 9 23.45 8.62 -3.05
C VAL A 9 23.94 8.68 -1.61
N LEU A 10 23.36 7.93 -0.68
CA LEU A 10 23.82 7.93 0.72
C LEU A 10 25.25 7.36 0.84
N GLN A 11 25.56 6.27 0.15
CA GLN A 11 26.88 5.64 0.21
C GLN A 11 27.97 6.53 -0.39
N THR A 12 27.67 7.34 -1.41
CA THR A 12 28.62 8.33 -1.95
C THR A 12 28.84 9.50 -1.00
N ILE A 13 27.82 9.92 -0.26
CA ILE A 13 27.95 10.94 0.79
C ILE A 13 28.82 10.43 1.94
N PHE A 14 28.64 9.17 2.36
CA PHE A 14 29.38 8.60 3.49
C PHE A 14 30.75 8.01 3.11
N ASN A 15 31.00 7.71 1.83
CA ASN A 15 32.25 7.12 1.33
C ASN A 15 32.74 7.85 0.05
N PRO A 16 33.29 9.08 0.19
CA PRO A 16 33.62 9.95 -0.94
C PRO A 16 34.80 9.47 -1.80
N SER A 17 35.50 8.43 -1.37
CA SER A 17 36.65 7.85 -2.08
C SER A 17 36.28 6.70 -3.02
N THR A 18 35.02 6.26 -3.03
CA THR A 18 34.57 5.14 -3.87
C THR A 18 34.07 5.67 -5.23
N PRO A 19 34.63 5.25 -6.38
CA PRO A 19 34.18 5.67 -7.71
C PRO A 19 32.74 5.22 -8.02
N PHE A 20 32.02 6.00 -8.84
CA PHE A 20 30.70 5.61 -9.34
C PHE A 20 30.80 4.29 -10.13
N GLY A 21 30.09 3.25 -9.68
CA GLY A 21 29.97 1.97 -10.37
C GLY A 21 30.71 0.78 -9.76
N ASP A 22 31.61 1.00 -8.79
CA ASP A 22 32.31 -0.07 -8.06
C ASP A 22 31.76 -0.20 -6.62
N ILE A 23 30.43 -0.27 -6.48
CA ILE A 23 29.78 -0.36 -5.16
C ILE A 23 29.33 -1.81 -4.94
N PRO A 24 30.05 -2.61 -4.12
CA PRO A 24 29.65 -3.98 -3.85
C PRO A 24 28.28 -4.03 -3.16
N GLY A 25 27.31 -4.73 -3.76
CA GLY A 25 25.97 -4.96 -3.20
C GLY A 25 24.83 -4.12 -3.79
N LEU A 26 25.06 -3.34 -4.86
CA LEU A 26 23.96 -2.66 -5.59
C LEU A 26 23.41 -3.46 -6.78
N ASP A 27 24.10 -4.50 -7.23
CA ASP A 27 23.67 -5.29 -8.40
C ASP A 27 22.80 -6.51 -8.04
N GLU A 28 22.60 -6.82 -6.74
CA GLU A 28 22.06 -8.13 -6.35
C GLU A 28 20.71 -8.15 -5.60
N GLU A 29 20.14 -7.04 -5.13
CA GLU A 29 18.97 -7.17 -4.23
C GLU A 29 18.00 -5.98 -4.31
N GLU A 30 17.02 -6.01 -5.22
CA GLU A 30 15.85 -5.11 -5.11
C GLU A 30 14.58 -5.46 -5.92
N GLU A 31 14.25 -6.75 -6.13
CA GLU A 31 12.96 -7.09 -6.81
C GLU A 31 11.93 -7.90 -5.99
N GLU A 32 12.17 -8.28 -4.74
CA GLU A 32 11.16 -9.04 -3.95
C GLU A 32 10.72 -8.35 -2.65
N GLU A 33 10.50 -7.04 -2.68
CA GLU A 33 9.74 -6.33 -1.63
C GLU A 33 8.38 -5.82 -2.15
N ALA A 34 7.76 -6.55 -3.08
CA ALA A 34 6.38 -6.34 -3.48
C ALA A 34 5.45 -7.26 -2.67
N ALA A 35 4.67 -6.64 -1.78
CA ALA A 35 3.59 -7.24 -1.00
C ALA A 35 4.03 -8.27 0.04
N GLN A 36 4.28 -7.80 1.26
CA GLN A 36 4.03 -8.62 2.44
C GLN A 36 2.57 -9.07 2.37
N GLU A 37 2.36 -10.33 1.99
CA GLU A 37 1.07 -11.01 2.03
C GLU A 37 0.53 -10.89 3.45
N GLU A 38 -0.43 -10.00 3.66
CA GLU A 38 -1.34 -10.08 4.80
C GLU A 38 -2.12 -11.40 4.64
N GLY A 39 -1.57 -12.46 5.22
CA GLY A 39 -2.23 -13.74 5.44
C GLY A 39 -1.82 -14.82 4.45
N ALA A 40 -0.75 -15.55 4.79
CA ALA A 40 -0.37 -16.86 4.24
C ALA A 40 -1.43 -17.98 4.46
N GLY A 41 -2.70 -17.62 4.59
CA GLY A 41 -3.84 -18.51 4.78
C GLY A 41 -5.19 -17.90 4.36
N VAL A 42 -5.20 -16.72 3.71
CA VAL A 42 -6.43 -16.14 3.16
C VAL A 42 -6.65 -16.70 1.76
N ALA A 43 -7.86 -17.16 1.47
CA ALA A 43 -8.23 -17.64 0.13
C ALA A 43 -8.02 -16.52 -0.90
N PRO A 44 -7.36 -16.78 -2.05
CA PRO A 44 -7.06 -15.75 -3.04
C PRO A 44 -8.33 -15.09 -3.59
N GLU A 45 -9.44 -15.84 -3.67
CA GLU A 45 -10.74 -15.32 -4.11
C GLU A 45 -11.31 -14.30 -3.13
N LEU A 46 -11.09 -14.50 -1.82
CA LEU A 46 -11.54 -13.55 -0.80
C LEU A 46 -10.71 -12.26 -0.86
N LEU A 47 -9.40 -12.36 -1.07
CA LEU A 47 -8.54 -11.20 -1.27
C LEU A 47 -8.96 -10.39 -2.49
N GLU A 48 -9.25 -11.07 -3.61
CA GLU A 48 -9.75 -10.43 -4.83
C GLU A 48 -11.09 -9.71 -4.57
N GLN A 49 -12.03 -10.38 -3.90
CA GLN A 49 -13.32 -9.80 -3.55
C GLN A 49 -13.19 -8.53 -2.69
N VAL A 50 -12.33 -8.56 -1.66
CA VAL A 50 -12.12 -7.39 -0.79
C VAL A 50 -11.40 -6.27 -1.54
N ARG A 51 -10.46 -6.60 -2.43
CA ARG A 51 -9.80 -5.62 -3.29
C ARG A 51 -10.81 -4.93 -4.22
N ASP A 52 -11.76 -5.67 -4.79
CA ASP A 52 -12.82 -5.11 -5.62
C ASP A 52 -13.74 -4.18 -4.84
N LEU A 53 -14.11 -4.55 -3.61
CA LEU A 53 -14.90 -3.67 -2.74
C LEU A 53 -14.16 -2.37 -2.42
N GLU A 54 -12.86 -2.42 -2.15
CA GLU A 54 -12.07 -1.21 -1.95
C GLU A 54 -12.00 -0.33 -3.19
N LEU A 55 -11.82 -0.91 -4.37
CA LEU A 55 -11.80 -0.16 -5.62
C LEU A 55 -13.13 0.55 -5.86
N GLN A 56 -14.24 -0.14 -5.62
CA GLN A 56 -15.58 0.45 -5.70
C GLN A 56 -15.76 1.57 -4.67
N GLY A 57 -15.27 1.38 -3.44
CA GLY A 57 -15.33 2.39 -2.40
C GLY A 57 -14.54 3.65 -2.73
N VAL A 58 -13.34 3.48 -3.30
CA VAL A 58 -12.49 4.60 -3.77
C VAL A 58 -13.21 5.36 -4.90
N SER A 59 -13.72 4.66 -5.90
CA SER A 59 -14.43 5.30 -7.01
C SER A 59 -15.69 6.05 -6.54
N ALA A 60 -16.44 5.49 -5.58
CA ALA A 60 -17.58 6.16 -4.98
C ALA A 60 -17.15 7.45 -4.25
N ALA A 61 -16.08 7.40 -3.45
CA ALA A 61 -15.54 8.57 -2.75
C ALA A 61 -15.08 9.67 -3.72
N GLU A 62 -14.40 9.29 -4.81
CA GLU A 62 -13.96 10.21 -5.86
C GLU A 62 -15.14 10.87 -6.59
N SER A 63 -16.25 10.15 -6.77
CA SER A 63 -17.48 10.69 -7.35
C SER A 63 -18.29 11.57 -6.37
N GLY A 64 -17.86 11.67 -5.12
CA GLY A 64 -18.55 12.42 -4.06
C GLY A 64 -19.65 11.65 -3.35
N ASP A 65 -19.93 10.39 -3.74
CA ASP A 65 -20.84 9.51 -3.01
C ASP A 65 -20.13 8.85 -1.82
N VAL A 66 -19.87 9.68 -0.81
CA VAL A 66 -19.14 9.27 0.40
C VAL A 66 -19.93 8.22 1.19
N SER A 67 -21.26 8.22 1.12
CA SER A 67 -22.09 7.22 1.78
C SER A 67 -21.88 5.83 1.18
N ALA A 68 -21.94 5.72 -0.15
CA ALA A 68 -21.66 4.46 -0.84
C ALA A 68 -20.22 3.99 -0.60
N ALA A 69 -19.25 4.91 -0.56
CA ALA A 69 -17.87 4.58 -0.24
C ALA A 69 -17.74 3.89 1.13
N LEU A 70 -18.37 4.46 2.16
CA LEU A 70 -18.33 3.93 3.52
C LEU A 70 -19.01 2.56 3.65
N GLU A 71 -20.06 2.31 2.87
CA GLU A 71 -20.69 0.99 2.79
C GLU A 71 -19.72 -0.05 2.23
N ARG A 72 -19.07 0.24 1.09
CA ARG A 72 -18.12 -0.69 0.45
C ARG A 72 -16.92 -0.99 1.33
N PHE A 73 -16.35 0.02 1.98
CA PHE A 73 -15.26 -0.21 2.93
C PHE A 73 -15.74 -0.99 4.18
N GLY A 74 -16.98 -0.79 4.61
CA GLY A 74 -17.59 -1.58 5.68
C GLY A 74 -17.75 -3.06 5.31
N GLU A 75 -18.14 -3.36 4.06
CA GLU A 75 -18.18 -4.73 3.54
C GLU A 75 -16.79 -5.36 3.45
N ALA A 76 -15.81 -4.60 2.95
CA ALA A 76 -14.41 -5.04 2.90
C ALA A 76 -13.88 -5.43 4.29
N ILE A 77 -14.15 -4.61 5.32
CA ILE A 77 -13.79 -4.89 6.71
C ILE A 77 -14.51 -6.12 7.26
N ARG A 78 -15.79 -6.35 6.91
CA ARG A 78 -16.52 -7.56 7.36
C ARG A 78 -15.94 -8.83 6.78
N LEU A 79 -15.49 -8.79 5.53
CA LEU A 79 -14.89 -9.95 4.85
C LEU A 79 -13.47 -10.23 5.33
N LEU A 80 -12.65 -9.18 5.51
CA LEU A 80 -11.30 -9.29 6.04
C LEU A 80 -11.07 -8.25 7.14
N PRO A 81 -11.38 -8.59 8.40
CA PRO A 81 -11.25 -7.67 9.54
C PRO A 81 -9.82 -7.23 9.84
N GLU A 82 -8.81 -7.98 9.37
CA GLU A 82 -7.39 -7.69 9.55
C GLU A 82 -6.81 -6.84 8.40
N ARG A 83 -7.61 -6.54 7.35
CA ARG A 83 -7.15 -5.79 6.17
C ARG A 83 -6.96 -4.32 6.51
N ALA A 84 -5.72 -3.90 6.77
CA ALA A 84 -5.42 -2.54 7.21
C ALA A 84 -5.86 -1.46 6.20
N SER A 85 -5.76 -1.75 4.90
CA SER A 85 -6.13 -0.84 3.83
C SER A 85 -7.62 -0.42 3.87
N ALA A 86 -8.51 -1.33 4.26
CA ALA A 86 -9.95 -1.07 4.28
C ALA A 86 -10.34 -0.04 5.36
N TYR A 87 -9.67 -0.09 6.52
CA TYR A 87 -9.85 0.92 7.57
C TYR A 87 -9.28 2.28 7.18
N ASN A 88 -8.09 2.30 6.56
CA ASN A 88 -7.46 3.53 6.08
C ASN A 88 -8.34 4.23 5.06
N ASN A 89 -8.90 3.48 4.12
CA ASN A 89 -9.81 4.02 3.11
C ASN A 89 -11.13 4.53 3.72
N ARG A 90 -11.71 3.79 4.69
CA ARG A 90 -12.90 4.23 5.43
C ARG A 90 -12.66 5.53 6.21
N ALA A 91 -11.51 5.66 6.86
CA ALA A 91 -11.14 6.87 7.59
C ALA A 91 -11.01 8.07 6.64
N GLN A 92 -10.43 7.89 5.46
CA GLN A 92 -10.38 8.95 4.45
C GLN A 92 -11.77 9.36 3.97
N ALA A 93 -12.67 8.40 3.73
CA ALA A 93 -14.06 8.71 3.38
C ALA A 93 -14.78 9.50 4.49
N LEU A 94 -14.58 9.16 5.77
CA LEU A 94 -15.13 9.96 6.89
C LEU A 94 -14.61 11.39 6.91
N ARG A 95 -13.33 11.60 6.59
CA ARG A 95 -12.75 12.95 6.44
C ARG A 95 -13.38 13.73 5.30
N LEU A 96 -13.67 13.08 4.17
CA LEU A 96 -14.38 13.70 3.05
C LEU A 96 -15.82 14.10 3.44
N ARG A 97 -16.47 13.33 4.31
CA ARG A 97 -17.81 13.66 4.84
C ARG A 97 -17.82 14.86 5.79
N GLY A 98 -16.67 15.17 6.40
CA GLY A 98 -16.56 16.20 7.45
C GLY A 98 -16.92 15.71 8.85
N ASP A 99 -16.88 14.40 9.08
CA ASP A 99 -17.24 13.78 10.36
C ASP A 99 -16.07 13.67 11.36
N VAL A 100 -14.93 14.30 11.05
CA VAL A 100 -13.67 14.28 11.83
C VAL A 100 -12.94 15.60 11.71
#